data_AF-A0A1E4CP97-F1
#
_entry.id   AF-A0A1E4CP97-F1
#
_cell.length_a   1.000
_cell.length_b   1.000
_cell.length_c   1.000
_cell.angle_alpha   90.00
_cell.angle_beta   90.00
_cell.angle_gamma   90.00
#
_symmetry.space_group_name_H-M   'P 1'
#
loop_
_entity.id
_entity.type
_entity.pdbx_description
1 polymer ?
#
loop_
_entity_poly.entity_id
_entity_poly.type
_entity_poly.pdbx_seq_one_letter_code
_entity_poly.pdbx_strand_id
1 'polypeptide(L)'
;MIPVLKLPDDFSDYEWEVEAKGVFWDAQVRCGSRSVPVSFYDATRLLQDARAELDRGTPFVLGRAIVVRMVNERAMREAVAAIPAEFFLGAP
;
A
#
# COMPACT_ATOMS: atom_id res chain seq x y z
N MET A 1 -2.94 2.57 19.67
CA MET A 1 -3.71 1.60 18.86
C MET A 1 -2.76 1.00 17.85
N ILE A 2 -2.71 -0.32 17.69
CA ILE A 2 -1.73 -0.98 16.81
C ILE A 2 -2.39 -1.22 15.44
N PRO A 3 -1.88 -0.64 14.34
CA PRO A 3 -2.36 -0.91 12.99
C PRO A 3 -2.10 -2.37 12.60
N VAL A 4 -3.08 -3.03 11.97
CA VAL A 4 -2.94 -4.43 11.53
C VAL A 4 -3.25 -4.52 10.05
N LEU A 5 -2.27 -4.99 9.26
CA LEU A 5 -2.46 -5.30 7.85
C LEU A 5 -3.42 -6.48 7.66
N LYS A 6 -4.40 -6.28 6.79
CA LYS A 6 -5.34 -7.27 6.29
C LYS A 6 -5.15 -7.40 4.78
N LEU A 7 -4.81 -8.61 4.37
CA LEU A 7 -4.69 -9.02 2.98
C LEU A 7 -5.90 -9.90 2.63
N PRO A 8 -6.26 -10.02 1.34
CA PRO A 8 -7.21 -11.02 0.88
C PRO A 8 -6.82 -12.43 1.32
N ASP A 9 -7.81 -13.29 1.57
CA ASP A 9 -7.58 -14.65 2.06
C ASP A 9 -6.80 -15.53 1.06
N ASP A 10 -6.87 -15.17 -0.22
CA ASP A 10 -6.20 -15.82 -1.35
C ASP A 10 -4.87 -15.15 -1.74
N PHE A 11 -4.36 -14.18 -0.96
CA PHE A 11 -3.15 -13.42 -1.30
C PHE A 11 -1.93 -14.30 -1.61
N SER A 12 -1.76 -15.40 -0.88
CA SER A 12 -0.66 -16.34 -1.09
C SER A 12 -0.62 -16.93 -2.50
N ASP A 13 -1.78 -17.01 -3.17
CA ASP A 13 -1.91 -17.67 -4.48
C ASP A 13 -1.35 -16.80 -5.60
N TYR A 14 -1.26 -15.49 -5.38
CA TYR A 14 -0.79 -14.50 -6.35
C TYR A 14 0.27 -13.53 -5.80
N GLU A 15 0.82 -13.77 -4.61
CA GLU A 15 1.86 -12.92 -4.01
C GLU A 15 3.05 -12.69 -4.94
N TRP A 16 3.49 -13.72 -5.68
CA TRP A 16 4.59 -13.62 -6.63
C TRP A 16 4.30 -12.62 -7.76
N GLU A 17 3.04 -12.52 -8.19
CA GLU A 17 2.62 -11.58 -9.23
C GLU A 17 2.60 -10.15 -8.68
N VAL A 18 2.17 -9.97 -7.42
CA VAL A 18 2.22 -8.69 -6.72
C VAL A 18 3.65 -8.21 -6.56
N GLU A 19 4.55 -9.09 -6.10
CA GLU A 19 5.97 -8.77 -5.93
C GLU A 19 6.60 -8.38 -7.27
N ALA A 20 6.34 -9.14 -8.33
CA ALA A 20 6.84 -8.85 -9.67
C ALA A 20 6.30 -7.54 -10.27
N LYS A 21 5.04 -7.19 -9.98
CA LYS A 21 4.41 -5.93 -10.44
C LYS A 21 4.91 -4.70 -9.68
N GLY A 22 5.42 -4.89 -8.45
CA GLY A 22 5.89 -3.80 -7.61
C GLY A 22 4.77 -2.93 -7.02
N VAL A 23 3.53 -3.42 -7.02
CA VAL A 23 2.36 -2.67 -6.52
C VAL A 23 1.25 -3.59 -6.04
N PHE A 24 0.57 -3.18 -4.97
CA PHE A 24 -0.61 -3.85 -4.43
C PHE A 24 -1.67 -2.81 -3.99
N TRP A 25 -2.89 -2.92 -4.50
CA TRP A 25 -3.98 -1.96 -4.24
C TRP A 25 -5.05 -2.48 -3.28
N ASP A 26 -5.14 -3.80 -3.08
CA ASP A 26 -6.25 -4.44 -2.36
C ASP A 26 -5.94 -4.66 -0.87
N ALA A 27 -4.99 -3.89 -0.32
CA ALA A 27 -4.66 -3.97 1.10
C ALA A 27 -5.58 -3.10 1.97
N GLN A 28 -5.85 -3.62 3.16
CA GLN A 28 -6.60 -2.92 4.19
C GLN A 28 -5.77 -2.83 5.47
N VAL A 29 -5.81 -1.71 6.17
CA VAL A 29 -5.24 -1.58 7.51
C VAL A 29 -6.36 -1.37 8.51
N ARG A 30 -6.41 -2.26 9.51
CA ARG A 30 -7.37 -2.18 10.61
C ARG A 30 -6.77 -1.39 11.76
N CYS A 31 -7.42 -0.28 12.12
CA CYS A 31 -7.12 0.55 13.27
C CYS A 31 -8.37 0.64 14.16
N GLY A 32 -8.42 -0.20 15.21
CA GLY A 32 -9.58 -0.29 16.09
C GLY A 32 -10.78 -0.88 15.34
N SER A 33 -11.88 -0.13 15.27
CA SER A 33 -13.09 -0.49 14.51
C SER A 33 -13.06 -0.03 13.04
N ARG A 34 -12.05 0.75 12.63
CA ARG A 34 -11.93 1.25 11.25
C ARG A 34 -11.06 0.33 10.42
N SER A 35 -11.49 0.07 9.19
CA SER A 35 -10.66 -0.50 8.12
C SER A 35 -10.40 0.59 7.10
N VAL A 36 -9.14 0.76 6.71
CA VAL A 36 -8.70 1.84 5.83
C VAL A 36 -7.99 1.23 4.62
N PRO A 37 -8.39 1.55 3.39
CA PRO A 37 -7.67 1.11 2.20
C PRO A 37 -6.29 1.77 2.15
N VAL A 38 -5.28 0.98 1.82
CA VAL A 38 -3.92 1.46 1.60
C VAL A 38 -3.36 0.78 0.36
N SER A 39 -2.51 1.50 -0.37
CA SER A 39 -1.78 0.95 -1.50
C SER A 39 -0.32 0.77 -1.13
N PHE A 40 0.29 -0.33 -1.56
CA PHE A 40 1.72 -0.55 -1.45
C PHE A 40 2.38 -0.41 -2.80
N TYR A 41 3.55 0.19 -2.80
CA TYR A 41 4.37 0.39 -3.99
C TYR A 41 5.82 0.09 -3.66
N ASP A 42 6.57 -0.45 -4.62
CA ASP A 42 8.00 -0.18 -4.67
C ASP A 42 8.27 1.19 -5.32
N ALA A 43 9.47 1.71 -5.10
CA ALA A 43 9.85 3.02 -5.61
C ALA A 43 9.84 3.10 -7.15
N THR A 44 10.20 2.01 -7.83
CA THR A 44 10.27 1.96 -9.29
C THR A 44 8.88 2.09 -9.88
N ARG A 45 7.93 1.30 -9.40
CA ARG A 45 6.57 1.26 -9.89
C ARG A 45 5.82 2.56 -9.60
N LEU A 46 6.02 3.15 -8.42
CA LEU A 46 5.45 4.46 -8.08
C LEU A 46 5.88 5.53 -9.08
N LEU A 47 7.18 5.59 -9.41
CA LEU A 47 7.72 6.57 -10.35
C LEU A 47 7.22 6.33 -11.77
N GLN A 48 7.10 5.07 -12.18
CA GLN A 48 6.54 4.72 -13.49
C GLN A 48 5.09 5.19 -13.63
N ASP A 49 4.23 4.90 -12.65
CA ASP A 49 2.82 5.29 -12.66
C ASP A 49 2.68 6.82 -12.63
N ALA A 50 3.43 7.49 -11.76
CA ALA A 50 3.43 8.95 -11.67
C ALA A 50 3.85 9.59 -12.99
N ARG A 51 4.91 9.07 -13.63
CA ARG A 51 5.40 9.59 -14.90
C ARG A 51 4.38 9.38 -16.03
N ALA A 52 3.77 8.19 -16.08
CA ALA A 52 2.79 7.86 -17.10
C ALA A 52 1.56 8.78 -17.06
N GLU A 53 1.07 9.15 -15.86
CA GLU A 53 -0.03 10.10 -15.71
C GLU A 53 0.41 11.53 -16.06
N LEU A 54 1.55 11.98 -15.54
CA LEU A 54 2.05 13.34 -15.82
C LEU A 54 2.35 13.55 -17.31
N ASP A 55 2.88 12.56 -18.01
CA ASP A 55 3.14 12.63 -19.46
C ASP A 55 1.82 12.68 -20.28
N ARG A 56 0.69 12.21 -19.71
CA ARG A 56 -0.66 12.38 -20.28
C ARG A 56 -1.30 13.73 -19.93
N GLY A 57 -0.62 14.58 -19.16
CA GLY A 57 -1.14 15.85 -18.68
C GLY A 57 -2.17 15.71 -17.56
N THR A 58 -2.27 14.54 -16.92
CA THR A 58 -3.18 14.28 -15.80
C THR A 58 -2.42 14.35 -14.46
N PRO A 59 -3.05 14.89 -13.40
CA PRO A 59 -2.46 14.85 -12.07
C PRO A 59 -2.43 13.40 -11.57
N PHE A 60 -1.28 12.97 -11.04
CA PHE A 60 -1.18 11.69 -10.35
C PHE A 60 -1.65 11.83 -8.90
N VAL A 61 -2.74 11.14 -8.55
CA VAL A 61 -3.35 11.20 -7.21
C VAL A 61 -3.29 9.82 -6.58
N LEU A 62 -2.68 9.75 -5.39
CA LEU A 62 -2.69 8.57 -4.56
C LEU A 62 -3.41 8.85 -3.24
N GLY A 63 -4.24 7.90 -2.82
CA GLY A 63 -4.63 7.77 -1.42
C GLY A 63 -3.44 7.32 -0.57
N ARG A 64 -3.71 6.91 0.68
CA ARG A 64 -2.69 6.42 1.62
C ARG A 64 -1.80 5.35 0.96
N ALA A 65 -0.64 5.79 0.49
CA ALA A 65 0.33 4.96 -0.21
C ALA A 65 1.54 4.75 0.68
N ILE A 66 1.99 3.51 0.77
CA ILE A 66 3.16 3.12 1.55
C ILE A 66 4.19 2.58 0.57
N VAL A 67 5.32 3.27 0.48
CA VAL A 67 6.44 2.83 -0.34
C VAL A 67 7.33 1.90 0.47
N VAL A 68 7.53 0.69 -0.03
CA VAL A 68 8.36 -0.35 0.58
C VAL A 68 9.48 -0.74 -0.37
N ARG A 69 10.50 -1.43 0.15
CA ARG A 69 11.60 -1.92 -0.69
C ARG A 69 11.16 -2.97 -1.72
N MET A 70 10.16 -3.77 -1.35
CA MET A 70 9.65 -4.91 -2.13
C MET A 70 8.21 -5.16 -1.69
N VAL A 71 7.29 -5.38 -2.64
CA VAL A 71 5.86 -5.53 -2.34
C VAL A 71 5.53 -7.00 -2.10
N ASN A 72 5.89 -7.50 -0.92
CA ASN A 72 5.51 -8.82 -0.42
C ASN A 72 4.95 -8.75 1.00
N GLU A 73 4.32 -9.84 1.45
CA GLU A 73 3.60 -9.87 2.72
C GLU A 73 4.47 -9.38 3.87
N ARG A 74 5.70 -9.89 3.96
CA ARG A 74 6.63 -9.55 5.06
C ARG A 74 6.94 -8.06 5.10
N ALA A 75 7.36 -7.48 3.97
CA ALA A 75 7.72 -6.06 3.91
C ALA A 75 6.51 -5.15 4.16
N MET A 76 5.33 -5.52 3.66
CA MET A 76 4.10 -4.77 3.90
C MET A 76 3.70 -4.79 5.39
N ARG A 77 3.80 -5.95 6.05
CA ARG A 77 3.53 -6.08 7.49
C ARG A 77 4.51 -5.27 8.34
N GLU A 78 5.81 -5.37 8.04
CA GLU A 78 6.86 -4.60 8.71
C GLU A 78 6.60 -3.08 8.58
N ALA A 79 6.22 -2.62 7.39
CA ALA A 79 5.91 -1.21 7.15
C ALA A 79 4.68 -0.74 7.95
N VAL A 80 3.59 -1.50 7.96
CA VAL A 80 2.38 -1.14 8.71
C VAL A 80 2.64 -1.08 10.22
N ALA A 81 3.47 -1.99 10.74
CA ALA A 81 3.84 -1.98 12.16
C ALA A 81 4.68 -0.75 12.57
N ALA A 82 5.42 -0.16 11.61
CA ALA A 82 6.27 1.02 11.85
C ALA A 82 5.54 2.36 11.68
N ILE A 83 4.35 2.38 11.06
CA ILE A 83 3.60 3.61 10.77
C ILE A 83 2.65 3.94 11.93
N PRO A 84 2.63 5.20 12.43
CA PRO A 84 1.70 5.63 13.46
C PRO A 84 0.22 5.51 13.04
N ALA A 85 -0.67 5.21 13.98
CA ALA A 85 -2.09 4.99 13.71
C ALA A 85 -2.79 6.22 13.08
N GLU A 86 -2.28 7.42 13.37
CA GLU A 86 -2.75 8.72 12.90
C GLU A 86 -2.74 8.82 11.38
N PHE A 87 -1.75 8.21 10.71
CA PHE A 87 -1.68 8.15 9.25
C PHE A 87 -2.93 7.47 8.65
N PHE A 88 -3.39 6.39 9.29
CA PHE A 88 -4.55 5.63 8.84
C PHE A 88 -5.87 6.30 9.22
N LEU A 89 -5.94 6.90 10.41
CA LEU A 89 -7.18 7.47 10.93
C LEU A 89 -7.57 8.81 10.28
N GLY A 90 -6.61 9.48 9.61
CA GLY A 90 -6.80 10.84 9.07
C GLY A 90 -6.76 11.90 10.18
N ALA A 91 -6.60 13.17 9.81
CA ALA A 91 -6.86 14.27 10.74
C ALA A 91 -8.35 14.22 11.17
N PRO A 92 -8.66 14.60 12.43
CA PRO A 92 -10.05 14.69 12.89
C PRO A 92 -10.89 15.66 12.03
#